data_AF-A0A351A5S6-F1
#
_entry.id   AF-A0A351A5S6-F1
#
_cell.length_a   1.000
_cell.length_b   1.000
_cell.length_c   1.000
_cell.angle_alpha   90.00
_cell.angle_beta   90.00
_cell.angle_gamma   90.00
#
_symmetry.space_group_name_H-M   'P 1'
#
loop_
_entity.id
_entity.type
_entity.pdbx_description
1 polymer ?
#
loop_
_entity_poly.entity_id
_entity_poly.type
_entity_poly.pdbx_seq_one_letter_code
_entity_poly.pdbx_strand_id
1 'polypeptide(L)' 'RMREGFVTDNGNLILDVHGLSIDAPIEMEARINQIVGVVTNGLFAERGADILLLATAGGVERYVR' A
#
# COMPACT_ATOMS: atom_id res chain seq x y z
N ARG A 1 13.25 -3.29 6.03
CA ARG A 1 13.54 -2.92 7.44
C ARG A 1 12.42 -3.47 8.31
N MET A 2 12.74 -4.16 9.40
CA MET A 2 11.70 -4.57 10.36
C MET A 2 11.28 -3.37 11.22
N ARG A 3 9.97 -3.24 11.47
CA ARG A 3 9.43 -2.18 12.34
C ARG A 3 9.49 -2.62 13.80
N GLU A 4 10.63 -2.32 14.43
CA GLU A 4 10.91 -2.69 15.81
C GLU A 4 9.87 -2.13 16.80
N GLY A 5 9.49 -2.94 17.78
CA GLY A 5 8.54 -2.55 18.84
C GLY A 5 7.09 -2.38 18.37
N PHE A 6 6.77 -2.75 17.12
CA PHE A 6 5.41 -2.69 16.60
C PHE A 6 4.89 -4.09 16.25
N VAL A 7 3.69 -4.40 16.71
CA VAL A 7 2.94 -5.61 16.37
C VAL A 7 1.55 -5.16 15.94
N THR A 8 1.03 -5.74 14.85
CA THR A 8 -0.33 -5.41 14.39
C THR A 8 -1.37 -5.88 15.40
N ASP A 9 -2.60 -5.38 15.28
CA ASP A 9 -3.78 -5.92 15.97
C ASP A 9 -3.94 -7.45 15.77
N ASN A 10 -3.63 -7.95 14.57
CA ASN A 10 -3.62 -9.38 14.25
C ASN A 10 -2.37 -10.16 14.72
N GLY A 11 -1.50 -9.54 15.53
CA GLY A 11 -0.32 -10.20 16.09
C GLY A 11 0.86 -10.39 15.13
N ASN A 12 0.87 -9.72 13.97
CA ASN A 12 1.92 -9.88 12.95
C ASN A 12 2.98 -8.78 13.03
N LEU A 13 4.12 -9.02 12.38
CA LEU A 13 5.21 -8.07 12.22
C LEU A 13 5.03 -7.26 10.92
N ILE A 14 5.64 -6.08 10.87
CA ILE A 14 5.70 -5.24 9.66
C ILE A 14 7.13 -5.17 9.13
N LEU A 15 7.27 -5.40 7.82
CA LEU A 15 8.50 -5.15 7.07
C LEU A 15 8.31 -3.93 6.16
N ASP A 16 8.97 -2.83 6.50
CA ASP A 16 9.04 -1.61 5.69
C ASP A 16 10.09 -1.78 4.58
N VAL A 17 9.64 -1.82 3.32
CA VAL A 17 10.52 -2.02 2.15
C VAL A 17 10.79 -0.66 1.50
N HIS A 18 12.05 -0.31 1.33
CA HIS A 18 12.48 0.97 0.75
C HIS A 18 13.15 0.75 -0.61
N GLY A 19 13.18 1.79 -1.45
CA GLY A 19 13.90 1.78 -2.73
C GLY A 19 13.26 0.93 -3.83
N LEU A 20 11.97 0.63 -3.72
CA LEU A 20 11.23 -0.07 -4.77
C LEU A 20 10.97 0.86 -5.96
N SER A 21 11.23 0.38 -7.17
CA SER A 21 10.59 0.88 -8.39
C SER A 21 9.31 0.08 -8.61
N ILE A 22 8.16 0.76 -8.68
CA ILE A 22 6.83 0.12 -8.75
C ILE A 22 6.22 0.44 -10.12
N ASP A 23 6.80 -0.13 -11.17
CA ASP A 23 6.40 0.13 -12.56
C ASP A 23 5.08 -0.56 -12.94
N ALA A 24 4.83 -1.75 -12.38
CA ALA A 24 3.61 -2.54 -12.57
C ALA A 24 2.96 -2.83 -11.20
N PRO A 25 2.23 -1.87 -10.60
CA PRO A 25 1.76 -1.96 -9.22
C PRO A 25 0.80 -3.12 -8.97
N ILE A 26 -0.09 -3.45 -9.91
CA ILE A 26 -1.01 -4.59 -9.82
C ILE A 26 -0.24 -5.92 -9.79
N GLU A 27 0.72 -6.09 -10.71
CA GLU A 27 1.53 -7.31 -10.76
C GLU A 27 2.40 -7.45 -9.51
N MET A 28 3.00 -6.35 -9.05
CA MET A 28 3.80 -6.34 -7.83
C MET A 28 2.95 -6.71 -6.60
N GLU A 29 1.77 -6.12 -6.44
CA GLU A 29 0.82 -6.45 -5.37
C GLU A 29 0.48 -7.94 -5.39
N ALA A 30 0.10 -8.47 -6.56
CA ALA A 30 -0.23 -9.88 -6.74
C ALA A 30 0.95 -10.80 -6.38
N ARG A 31 2.16 -10.45 -6.80
CA ARG A 31 3.38 -11.22 -6.50
C ARG A 31 3.72 -11.23 -5.01
N ILE A 32 3.60 -10.09 -4.32
CA ILE A 32 3.86 -10.01 -2.88
C ILE A 32 2.83 -10.87 -2.12
N ASN A 33 1.55 -10.83 -2.53
CA ASN A 33 0.50 -11.64 -1.93
C ASN A 33 0.73 -13.16 -2.07
N GLN A 34 1.56 -13.61 -3.02
CA GLN A 34 1.91 -15.03 -3.21
C GLN A 34 3.14 -15.49 -2.40
N ILE A 35 3.78 -14.59 -1.64
CA ILE A 35 4.90 -14.98 -0.78
C ILE A 35 4.35 -15.63 0.49
N VAL A 36 4.73 -16.90 0.74
CA VAL A 36 4.31 -17.62 1.94
C VAL A 36 4.70 -16.85 3.21
N GLY A 37 3.71 -16.65 4.09
CA GLY A 37 3.87 -15.89 5.34
C GLY A 37 3.55 -14.40 5.22
N VAL A 38 3.38 -13.85 4.00
CA VAL A 38 2.78 -12.53 3.83
C VAL A 38 1.30 -12.62 4.13
N VAL A 39 0.84 -11.78 5.06
CA VAL A 39 -0.59 -11.65 5.38
C VAL A 39 -1.24 -10.60 4.49
N THR A 40 -0.58 -9.46 4.31
CA THR A 40 -1.01 -8.37 3.44
C THR A 40 0.17 -7.49 3.06
N ASN A 41 -0.01 -6.64 2.05
CA ASN A 41 0.93 -5.59 1.68
C ASN A 41 0.20 -4.26 1.50
N GLY A 42 0.96 -3.15 1.50
CA GLY A 42 0.40 -1.80 1.48
C GLY A 42 0.01 -1.27 0.10
N LEU A 43 0.07 -2.07 -0.96
CA LEU A 43 -0.38 -1.68 -2.30
C LEU A 43 -1.89 -1.89 -2.41
N PHE A 44 -2.58 -0.87 -2.90
CA PHE A 44 -4.00 -0.89 -3.26
C PHE A 44 -4.11 -0.64 -4.76
N ALA A 45 -3.52 -1.52 -5.57
CA ALA A 45 -3.41 -1.35 -7.01
C ALA A 45 -4.53 -2.06 -7.76
N GLU A 46 -4.84 -3.31 -7.39
CA GLU A 46 -5.96 -4.06 -7.97
C GLU A 46 -7.29 -3.34 -7.68
N ARG A 47 -7.46 -2.87 -6.44
CA ARG A 47 -8.63 -2.09 -6.00
C ARG A 47 -8.24 -0.67 -5.55
N GLY A 48 -7.82 0.14 -6.51
CA GLY A 48 -7.51 1.56 -6.31
C GLY A 48 -8.70 2.43 -5.88
N ALA A 49 -8.44 3.72 -5.70
CA ALA A 49 -9.47 4.70 -5.37
C ALA A 49 -10.38 5.00 -6.58
N ASP A 50 -11.70 5.01 -6.36
CA ASP A 50 -12.69 5.42 -7.36
C ASP A 50 -12.81 6.96 -7.44
N ILE A 51 -12.58 7.63 -6.30
CA ILE A 51 -12.60 9.09 -6.16
C ILE A 51 -11.43 9.50 -5.26
N LEU A 52 -10.68 10.51 -5.67
CA LEU A 52 -9.68 11.19 -4.85
C LEU A 52 -10.17 12.61 -4.52
N LEU A 53 -10.20 12.94 -3.23
CA LEU A 53 -10.42 14.30 -2.74
C LEU A 53 -9.08 14.85 -2.25
N LEU A 54 -8.50 15.79 -3.01
CA LEU A 54 -7.18 16.33 -2.74
C LEU A 54 -7.30 17.74 -2.15
N ALA A 55 -6.81 17.92 -0.93
CA ALA A 55 -6.70 19.24 -0.33
C ALA A 55 -5.51 19.99 -0.95
N THR A 56 -5.77 21.13 -1.60
CA THR A 56 -4.78 22.04 -2.16
C THR A 56 -4.90 23.42 -1.51
N ALA A 57 -3.96 24.32 -1.79
CA ALA A 57 -4.02 25.70 -1.30
C ALA A 57 -5.29 26.46 -1.78
N GLY A 58 -5.92 26.01 -2.87
CA GLY A 58 -7.15 26.59 -3.42
C GLY A 58 -8.45 25.95 -2.91
N GLY A 59 -8.38 24.93 -2.05
CA GLY A 59 -9.53 24.18 -1.56
C GLY A 59 -9.45 22.69 -1.87
N VAL A 60 -10.59 22.00 -1.85
CA VAL A 60 -10.64 20.56 -2.13
C VAL A 60 -10.92 20.34 -3.62
N GLU A 61 -10.01 19.64 -4.30
CA GLU A 61 -10.18 19.18 -5.67
C GLU A 61 -10.69 17.74 -5.69
N ARG A 62 -11.62 17.44 -6.60
CA ARG A 62 -12.19 16.10 -6.77
C ARG A 62 -11.74 15.50 -8.09
N TYR A 63 -11.11 14.33 -8.02
CA TYR A 63 -10.73 13.50 -9.15
C TYR A 63 -11.58 12.23 -9.13
N VAL A 64 -12.09 11.81 -10.28
CA VAL A 64 -12.87 10.58 -10.45
C VAL A 64 -12.18 9.73 -11.50
N ARG A 65 -12.11 8.42 -11.29
CA ARG A 65 -11.54 7.47 -12.24
C ARG A 65 -12.32 7.40 -13.55
#